data_AF-A0A844M433-F1
#
_entry.id   AF-A0A844M433-F1
#
_cell.length_a   1.000
_cell.length_b   1.000
_cell.length_c   1.000
_cell.angle_alpha   90.00
_cell.angle_beta   90.00
_cell.angle_gamma   90.00
#
_symmetry.space_group_name_H-M   'P 1'
#
loop_
_entity.id
_entity.type
_entity.pdbx_description
1 polymer ?
#
loop_
_entity_poly.entity_id
_entity_poly.type
_entity_poly.pdbx_seq_one_letter_code
_entity_poly.pdbx_strand_id
1 'polypeptide(L)'
;MKNIIVKVNNATQTIAEHNIITQDGKPTVIRAVQNANYELFDKAMGRAPNHIVTKRVGDDLHVSMEDDGESSDLIIEGFYDYPQSALIGLAEDGGYYYYIPDSGEVADYVTELESGNIEGQALGGEHQVTPWWVSAGDVEGFNAMPWLVGLAGIGIVGAALSNNGGSGGSSVPPVTEPDDVMIARDLIAKAEAAEAKAEGLLAAANEDGLITPEEEAAIVAANAEVVEAKQAAQTAVTDLPAGNQKDGFQARVNEVNEVAVPAVTDADNDAPNAPTVVINADGTAISGKAQPGSEVAIDTNGDGTPDYTVTADASGNY
;
A
#
# COMPACT_ATOMS: atom_id res chain seq x y z
N MET A 1 2.46 -9.98 -30.88
CA MET A 1 1.17 -10.00 -30.16
C MET A 1 1.27 -10.89 -28.93
N LYS A 2 1.51 -10.27 -27.78
CA LYS A 2 1.40 -10.89 -26.46
C LYS A 2 0.00 -10.55 -25.89
N ASN A 3 -0.48 -11.35 -24.94
CA ASN A 3 -1.72 -11.07 -24.23
C ASN A 3 -1.37 -10.81 -22.76
N ILE A 4 -1.18 -9.53 -22.44
CA ILE A 4 -0.80 -9.08 -21.11
C ILE A 4 -2.08 -8.71 -20.36
N ILE A 5 -2.11 -8.93 -19.05
CA ILE A 5 -3.11 -8.38 -18.15
C ILE A 5 -2.44 -7.25 -17.38
N VAL A 6 -3.12 -6.10 -17.25
CA VAL A 6 -2.85 -5.16 -16.17
C VAL A 6 -3.88 -5.37 -15.07
N LYS A 7 -3.40 -5.72 -13.87
CA LYS A 7 -4.23 -5.78 -12.66
C LYS A 7 -4.08 -4.49 -11.87
N VAL A 8 -5.19 -3.91 -11.46
CA VAL A 8 -5.22 -2.75 -10.58
C VAL A 8 -5.44 -3.28 -9.17
N ASN A 9 -4.44 -3.11 -8.32
CA ASN A 9 -4.39 -3.67 -6.98
C ASN A 9 -4.44 -2.53 -5.97
N ASN A 10 -5.43 -2.51 -5.08
CA ASN A 10 -5.38 -1.65 -3.90
C ASN A 10 -4.61 -2.37 -2.77
N ALA A 11 -4.64 -1.81 -1.56
CA ALA A 11 -3.95 -2.39 -0.40
C ALA A 11 -4.37 -3.82 -0.03
N THR A 12 -5.56 -4.27 -0.44
CA THR A 12 -6.14 -5.53 0.05
C THR A 12 -6.43 -6.54 -1.05
N GLN A 13 -6.64 -6.12 -2.29
CA GLN A 13 -7.04 -7.01 -3.39
C GLN A 13 -6.83 -6.40 -4.78
N THR A 14 -6.91 -7.25 -5.80
CA THR A 14 -7.16 -6.82 -7.18
C THR A 14 -8.59 -6.29 -7.31
N ILE A 15 -8.72 -5.02 -7.67
CA ILE A 15 -10.00 -4.34 -7.85
C ILE A 15 -10.43 -4.23 -9.33
N ALA A 16 -9.50 -4.40 -10.27
CA ALA A 16 -9.80 -4.48 -11.69
C ALA A 16 -8.74 -5.27 -12.45
N GLU A 17 -9.13 -5.87 -13.58
CA GLU A 17 -8.22 -6.49 -14.54
C GLU A 17 -8.59 -6.05 -15.95
N HIS A 18 -7.57 -5.71 -16.75
CA HIS A 18 -7.75 -5.31 -18.14
C HIS A 18 -6.80 -6.10 -19.04
N ASN A 19 -7.33 -6.65 -20.14
CA ASN A 19 -6.49 -7.31 -21.14
C ASN A 19 -5.87 -6.26 -22.07
N ILE A 20 -4.57 -6.40 -22.30
CA ILE A 20 -3.75 -5.59 -23.20
C ILE A 20 -3.33 -6.49 -24.35
N ILE A 21 -3.69 -6.08 -25.57
CA ILE A 21 -3.28 -6.74 -26.80
C ILE A 21 -2.10 -5.96 -27.36
N THR A 22 -0.89 -6.54 -27.36
CA THR A 22 0.28 -5.81 -27.86
C THR A 22 0.33 -5.82 -29.39
N GLN A 23 0.90 -4.77 -29.98
CA GLN A 23 1.12 -4.64 -31.43
C GLN A 23 -0.15 -4.61 -32.29
N ASP A 24 -1.31 -4.24 -31.75
CA ASP A 24 -2.56 -4.09 -32.52
C ASP A 24 -2.79 -2.65 -33.04
N GLY A 25 -1.88 -1.73 -32.70
CA GLY A 25 -1.93 -0.31 -33.05
C GLY A 25 -2.97 0.50 -32.27
N LYS A 26 -3.55 -0.06 -31.20
CA LYS A 26 -4.56 0.59 -30.36
C LYS A 26 -4.25 0.37 -28.88
N PRO A 27 -3.74 1.39 -28.17
CA PRO A 27 -3.48 1.24 -26.74
C PRO A 27 -4.76 0.89 -25.98
N THR A 28 -4.61 -0.01 -25.02
CA THR A 28 -5.61 -0.18 -23.96
C THR A 28 -5.53 1.03 -23.05
N VAL A 29 -6.64 1.73 -22.84
CA VAL A 29 -6.69 2.94 -21.99
C VAL A 29 -7.47 2.64 -20.72
N ILE A 30 -6.86 2.89 -19.57
CA ILE A 30 -7.48 2.77 -18.25
C ILE A 30 -7.29 4.08 -17.48
N ARG A 31 -8.10 4.31 -16.45
CA ARG A 31 -7.95 5.46 -15.54
C ARG A 31 -7.23 5.05 -14.29
N ALA A 32 -6.37 5.93 -13.81
CA ALA A 32 -5.70 5.72 -12.55
C ALA A 32 -6.71 5.73 -11.39
N VAL A 33 -6.43 4.88 -10.40
CA VAL A 33 -7.18 4.78 -9.14
C VAL A 33 -6.27 5.22 -8.01
N GLN A 34 -6.79 6.05 -7.11
CA GLN A 34 -6.08 6.48 -5.91
C GLN A 34 -5.65 5.26 -5.07
N ASN A 35 -4.42 5.30 -4.55
CA ASN A 35 -3.85 4.26 -3.69
C ASN A 35 -3.85 2.85 -4.33
N ALA A 36 -3.55 2.77 -5.63
CA ALA A 36 -3.49 1.51 -6.36
C ALA A 36 -2.15 1.32 -7.11
N ASN A 37 -1.69 0.08 -7.14
CA ASN A 37 -0.56 -0.35 -7.98
C ASN A 37 -1.07 -1.10 -9.22
N TYR A 38 -0.28 -1.02 -10.28
CA TYR A 38 -0.58 -1.64 -11.57
C TYR A 38 0.40 -2.79 -11.79
N GLU A 39 -0.11 -4.02 -11.74
CA GLU A 39 0.67 -5.23 -11.98
C GLU A 39 0.54 -5.67 -13.44
N LEU A 40 1.67 -5.77 -14.14
CA LEU A 40 1.73 -6.38 -15.46
C LEU A 40 1.90 -7.89 -15.35
N PHE A 41 1.12 -8.66 -16.10
CA PHE A 41 1.16 -10.11 -16.08
C PHE A 41 0.98 -10.70 -17.49
N ASP A 42 2.00 -11.39 -18.00
CA ASP A 42 1.91 -12.16 -19.24
C ASP A 42 1.32 -13.54 -18.95
N LYS A 43 0.11 -13.80 -19.47
CA LYS A 43 -0.57 -15.09 -19.26
C LYS A 43 0.15 -16.27 -19.88
N ALA A 44 0.90 -16.06 -20.96
CA ALA A 44 1.60 -17.11 -21.67
C ALA A 44 2.87 -17.53 -20.93
N MET A 45 3.57 -16.56 -20.32
CA MET A 45 4.81 -16.81 -19.57
C MET A 45 4.57 -17.08 -18.09
N GLY A 46 3.38 -16.75 -17.56
CA GLY A 46 3.04 -16.89 -16.14
C GLY A 46 3.77 -15.89 -15.24
N ARG A 47 4.23 -14.78 -15.81
CA ARG A 47 5.07 -13.76 -15.16
C ARG A 47 4.97 -12.43 -15.92
N ALA A 48 5.50 -11.36 -15.38
CA ALA A 48 5.51 -10.05 -16.03
C ALA A 48 6.56 -9.95 -17.17
N PRO A 49 6.40 -9.01 -18.11
CA PRO A 49 7.46 -8.63 -19.04
C PRO A 49 8.72 -8.18 -18.28
N ASN A 50 9.89 -8.69 -18.67
CA ASN A 50 11.15 -8.33 -18.02
C ASN A 50 11.64 -6.91 -18.38
N HIS A 51 11.19 -6.39 -19.53
CA HIS A 51 11.54 -5.06 -20.02
C HIS A 51 10.31 -4.41 -20.64
N ILE A 52 10.18 -3.11 -20.45
CA ILE A 52 9.14 -2.25 -21.02
C ILE A 52 9.76 -0.89 -21.37
N VAL A 53 9.09 -0.11 -22.18
CA VAL A 53 9.42 1.31 -22.38
C VAL A 53 8.27 2.16 -21.86
N THR A 54 8.59 3.12 -21.00
CA THR A 54 7.62 4.06 -20.45
C THR A 54 7.81 5.45 -21.02
N LYS A 55 6.70 6.19 -21.14
CA LYS A 55 6.69 7.59 -21.54
C LYS A 55 5.66 8.34 -20.74
N ARG A 56 6.01 9.51 -20.21
CA ARG A 56 5.02 10.41 -19.62
C ARG A 56 4.46 11.35 -20.68
N VAL A 57 3.14 11.48 -20.74
CA VAL A 57 2.45 12.45 -21.59
C VAL A 57 1.47 13.23 -20.71
N GLY A 58 1.83 14.46 -20.34
CA GLY A 58 1.05 15.20 -19.35
C GLY A 58 1.07 14.46 -18.00
N ASP A 59 -0.09 14.08 -17.51
CA ASP A 59 -0.26 13.29 -16.27
C ASP A 59 -0.54 11.81 -16.53
N ASP A 60 -0.43 11.39 -17.79
CA ASP A 60 -0.69 10.02 -18.22
C ASP A 60 0.63 9.24 -18.35
N LEU A 61 0.60 7.98 -17.92
CA LEU A 61 1.69 7.02 -18.14
C LEU A 61 1.38 6.18 -19.39
N HIS A 62 2.24 6.27 -20.39
CA HIS A 62 2.23 5.41 -21.55
C HIS A 62 3.24 4.27 -21.37
N VAL A 63 2.83 3.04 -21.67
CA VAL A 63 3.66 1.84 -21.55
C VAL A 63 3.67 1.06 -22.87
N SER A 64 4.86 0.71 -23.34
CA SER A 64 5.12 -0.20 -24.45
C SER A 64 5.75 -1.48 -23.90
N MET A 65 5.25 -2.64 -24.35
CA MET A 65 5.83 -3.95 -24.02
C MET A 65 6.86 -4.41 -25.06
N GLU A 66 7.21 -3.51 -25.99
CA GLU A 66 8.19 -3.69 -27.05
C GLU A 66 9.40 -2.77 -26.81
N ASP A 67 10.59 -3.28 -27.13
CA ASP A 67 11.88 -2.65 -26.83
C ASP A 67 12.11 -1.32 -27.58
N ASP A 68 11.39 -1.08 -28.69
CA ASP A 68 11.54 0.14 -29.50
C ASP A 68 10.71 1.33 -28.97
N GLY A 69 9.69 1.08 -28.13
CA GLY A 69 8.84 2.09 -27.55
C GLY A 69 8.03 2.94 -28.54
N GLU A 70 7.93 2.55 -29.81
CA GLU A 70 7.34 3.40 -30.86
C GLU A 70 5.81 3.55 -30.70
N SER A 71 5.15 2.54 -30.13
CA SER A 71 3.70 2.54 -29.88
C SER A 71 3.38 2.16 -28.44
N SER A 72 2.40 2.85 -27.84
CA SER A 72 1.87 2.47 -26.54
C SER A 72 0.92 1.27 -26.67
N ASP A 73 1.11 0.26 -25.83
CA ASP A 73 0.17 -0.85 -25.66
C ASP A 73 -0.82 -0.56 -24.53
N LEU A 74 -0.39 0.20 -23.51
CA LEU A 74 -1.20 0.61 -22.36
C LEU A 74 -1.04 2.13 -22.12
N ILE A 75 -2.14 2.79 -21.79
CA ILE A 75 -2.17 4.16 -21.27
C ILE A 75 -2.94 4.14 -19.96
N ILE A 76 -2.33 4.68 -18.91
CA ILE A 76 -2.94 4.90 -17.60
C ILE A 76 -3.16 6.41 -17.45
N GLU A 77 -4.40 6.84 -17.69
CA GLU A 77 -4.80 8.25 -17.58
C GLU A 77 -4.71 8.73 -16.12
N GLY A 78 -4.04 9.86 -15.88
CA GLY A 78 -3.88 10.44 -14.55
C GLY A 78 -2.98 9.65 -13.60
N PHE A 79 -2.07 8.81 -14.12
CA PHE A 79 -1.13 8.06 -13.29
C PHE A 79 -0.33 8.96 -12.34
N TYR A 80 0.12 10.12 -12.83
CA TYR A 80 0.93 11.06 -12.05
C TYR A 80 0.11 11.94 -11.10
N ASP A 81 -1.23 11.84 -11.11
CA ASP A 81 -2.08 12.46 -10.09
C ASP A 81 -1.98 11.73 -8.73
N TYR A 82 -1.51 10.48 -8.74
CA TYR A 82 -1.43 9.60 -7.58
C TYR A 82 0.01 9.14 -7.34
N PRO A 83 0.84 9.93 -6.64
CA PRO A 83 2.27 9.63 -6.45
C PRO A 83 2.55 8.35 -5.66
N GLN A 84 1.52 7.77 -5.02
CA GLN A 84 1.58 6.48 -4.33
C GLN A 84 1.36 5.28 -5.26
N SER A 85 1.10 5.52 -6.55
CA SER A 85 0.93 4.47 -7.55
C SER A 85 2.27 3.96 -8.04
N ALA A 86 2.40 2.66 -8.22
CA ALA A 86 3.57 2.04 -8.84
C ALA A 86 3.19 1.06 -9.97
N LEU A 87 4.14 0.83 -10.86
CA LEU A 87 4.08 -0.21 -11.88
C LEU A 87 4.97 -1.38 -11.44
N ILE A 88 4.38 -2.57 -11.34
CA ILE A 88 5.03 -3.76 -10.77
C ILE A 88 4.81 -5.00 -11.63
N GLY A 89 5.55 -6.06 -11.34
CA GLY A 89 5.41 -7.35 -12.02
C GLY A 89 5.91 -8.53 -11.19
N LEU A 90 5.32 -9.70 -11.44
CA LEU A 90 5.79 -10.99 -10.91
C LEU A 90 6.98 -11.50 -11.75
N ALA A 91 8.14 -11.76 -11.15
CA ALA A 91 9.33 -12.26 -11.84
C ALA A 91 9.43 -13.80 -11.84
N GLU A 92 10.50 -14.34 -12.45
CA GLU A 92 10.70 -15.79 -12.61
C GLU A 92 10.85 -16.55 -11.29
N ASP A 93 11.33 -15.87 -10.25
CA ASP A 93 11.53 -16.40 -8.91
C ASP A 93 10.25 -16.40 -8.05
N GLY A 94 9.14 -15.90 -8.60
CA GLY A 94 7.87 -15.77 -7.90
C GLY A 94 7.78 -14.51 -7.00
N GLY A 95 8.82 -13.67 -7.01
CA GLY A 95 8.84 -12.39 -6.31
C GLY A 95 8.17 -11.28 -7.11
N TYR A 96 7.69 -10.25 -6.42
CA TYR A 96 7.23 -9.02 -7.06
C TYR A 96 8.35 -8.00 -7.10
N TYR A 97 8.42 -7.26 -8.20
CA TYR A 97 9.45 -6.25 -8.44
C TYR A 97 8.85 -5.02 -9.10
N TYR A 98 9.52 -3.89 -8.90
CA TYR A 98 9.25 -2.66 -9.64
C TYR A 98 9.92 -2.71 -11.01
N TYR A 99 9.41 -1.89 -11.91
CA TYR A 99 10.13 -1.50 -13.12
C TYR A 99 11.08 -0.36 -12.77
N ILE A 100 12.38 -0.60 -12.94
CA ILE A 100 13.47 0.33 -12.65
C ILE A 100 14.11 0.82 -13.95
N PRO A 101 14.60 2.07 -14.03
CA PRO A 101 15.12 2.62 -15.27
C PRO A 101 16.44 1.97 -15.65
N ASP A 102 16.64 1.75 -16.94
CA ASP A 102 17.90 1.27 -17.50
C ASP A 102 19.04 2.29 -17.27
N SER A 103 18.70 3.58 -17.21
CA SER A 103 19.64 4.65 -16.86
C SER A 103 20.17 4.56 -15.41
N GLY A 104 19.37 4.02 -14.50
CA GLY A 104 19.63 4.03 -13.06
C GLY A 104 19.46 5.41 -12.38
N GLU A 105 18.98 6.42 -13.11
CA GLU A 105 18.75 7.77 -12.60
C GLU A 105 17.39 7.89 -11.90
N VAL A 106 17.33 8.62 -10.80
CA VAL A 106 16.09 8.78 -10.00
C VAL A 106 14.98 9.47 -10.81
N ALA A 107 15.33 10.45 -11.64
CA ALA A 107 14.38 11.20 -12.47
C ALA A 107 13.73 10.35 -13.57
N ASP A 108 14.29 9.17 -13.85
CA ASP A 108 13.86 8.31 -14.95
C ASP A 108 12.99 7.14 -14.46
N TYR A 109 12.75 7.01 -13.15
CA TYR A 109 11.80 6.02 -12.63
C TYR A 109 10.39 6.28 -13.14
N VAL A 110 9.61 5.20 -13.31
CA VAL A 110 8.22 5.27 -13.79
C VAL A 110 7.39 6.32 -13.04
N THR A 111 7.57 6.45 -11.72
CA THR A 111 6.83 7.37 -10.84
C THR A 111 7.31 8.82 -10.91
N GLU A 112 8.55 9.06 -11.34
CA GLU A 112 9.19 10.39 -11.33
C GLU A 112 9.43 10.96 -12.74
N LEU A 113 9.19 10.15 -13.78
CA LEU A 113 9.47 10.49 -15.17
C LEU A 113 8.92 11.88 -15.51
N GLU A 114 9.78 12.75 -16.07
CA GLU A 114 9.35 14.08 -16.50
C GLU A 114 8.45 14.01 -17.73
N SER A 115 7.54 14.97 -17.86
CA SER A 115 6.58 14.99 -18.97
C SER A 115 7.29 15.14 -20.33
N GLY A 116 7.08 14.17 -21.21
CA GLY A 116 7.74 14.06 -22.51
C GLY A 116 8.94 13.13 -22.54
N ASN A 117 9.48 12.73 -21.37
CA ASN A 117 10.59 11.79 -21.30
C ASN A 117 10.13 10.37 -21.65
N ILE A 118 11.06 9.60 -22.20
CA ILE A 118 10.90 8.20 -22.59
C ILE A 118 12.07 7.44 -21.98
N GLU A 119 11.79 6.34 -21.30
CA GLU A 119 12.83 5.54 -20.64
C GLU A 119 12.54 4.04 -20.77
N GLY A 120 13.60 3.26 -21.00
CA GLY A 120 13.57 1.81 -20.89
C GLY A 120 13.59 1.38 -19.43
N GLN A 121 12.73 0.44 -19.05
CA GLN A 121 12.61 -0.02 -17.68
C GLN A 121 12.74 -1.54 -17.63
N ALA A 122 13.57 -2.03 -16.71
CA ALA A 122 13.74 -3.43 -16.42
C ALA A 122 12.97 -3.82 -15.15
N LEU A 123 12.35 -5.00 -15.15
CA LEU A 123 11.79 -5.58 -13.94
C LEU A 123 12.94 -6.05 -13.04
N GLY A 124 13.14 -5.42 -11.89
CA GLY A 124 14.26 -5.76 -11.03
C GLY A 124 14.45 -4.86 -9.82
N GLY A 125 15.60 -5.01 -9.15
CA GLY A 125 15.92 -4.34 -7.88
C GLY A 125 15.88 -5.31 -6.69
N GLU A 126 15.57 -4.79 -5.50
CA GLU A 126 15.38 -5.64 -4.32
C GLU A 126 14.05 -6.40 -4.40
N HIS A 127 14.09 -7.68 -4.01
CA HIS A 127 12.92 -8.56 -3.96
C HIS A 127 11.88 -7.98 -3.00
N GLN A 128 10.71 -7.59 -3.52
CA GLN A 128 9.58 -7.21 -2.67
C GLN A 128 8.99 -8.51 -2.13
N VAL A 129 9.17 -8.79 -0.84
CA VAL A 129 8.57 -9.98 -0.23
C VAL A 129 7.05 -9.85 -0.22
N THR A 130 6.41 -10.77 -0.95
CA THR A 130 4.98 -11.01 -1.12
C THR A 130 4.16 -9.86 -1.72
N PRO A 131 3.22 -10.15 -2.64
CA PRO A 131 2.22 -9.17 -3.01
C PRO A 131 1.36 -8.86 -1.79
N TRP A 132 1.42 -7.62 -1.33
CA TRP A 132 0.64 -6.99 -0.27
C TRP A 132 -0.85 -7.39 -0.15
N TRP A 133 -1.52 -7.85 -1.22
CA TRP A 133 -2.90 -8.38 -1.13
C TRP A 133 -3.01 -9.83 -0.63
N VAL A 134 -1.91 -10.56 -0.46
CA VAL A 134 -1.90 -11.98 -0.01
C VAL A 134 -1.61 -12.12 1.50
N SER A 135 -1.17 -11.05 2.16
CA SER A 135 -0.74 -11.05 3.57
C SER A 135 -1.69 -10.32 4.53
N ALA A 136 -2.99 -10.26 4.21
CA ALA A 136 -4.01 -9.79 5.15
C ALA A 136 -4.37 -10.81 6.26
N GLY A 137 -3.63 -11.93 6.35
CA GLY A 137 -3.75 -12.90 7.43
C GLY A 137 -2.39 -13.54 7.70
N ASP A 138 -1.96 -13.50 8.96
CA ASP A 138 -0.88 -14.30 9.54
C ASP A 138 0.57 -13.92 9.18
N VAL A 139 1.06 -12.78 9.68
CA VAL A 139 2.44 -12.71 10.20
C VAL A 139 2.49 -11.82 11.45
N GLU A 140 2.48 -12.46 12.61
CA GLU A 140 2.99 -11.85 13.83
C GLU A 140 4.48 -11.50 13.65
N GLY A 141 4.76 -10.21 13.68
CA GLY A 141 6.12 -9.67 13.73
C GLY A 141 6.75 -9.44 12.36
N PHE A 142 6.46 -8.31 11.72
CA PHE A 142 7.47 -7.45 11.07
C PHE A 142 6.81 -6.13 10.63
N ASN A 143 7.38 -5.01 11.08
CA ASN A 143 7.14 -3.65 10.61
C ASN A 143 7.25 -3.54 9.07
N ALA A 144 6.14 -3.64 8.33
CA ALA A 144 6.11 -3.42 6.89
C ALA A 144 5.34 -2.12 6.55
N MET A 145 6.00 -0.97 6.71
CA MET A 145 5.58 0.29 6.09
C MET A 145 6.12 0.32 4.63
N PRO A 146 5.29 0.49 3.59
CA PRO A 146 5.68 0.25 2.19
C PRO A 146 6.36 1.40 1.43
N TRP A 147 6.97 2.40 2.08
CA TRP A 147 7.33 3.64 1.36
C TRP A 147 8.68 4.28 1.78
N LEU A 148 9.69 3.52 2.22
CA LEU A 148 10.98 4.11 2.67
C LEU A 148 12.30 3.65 2.02
N VAL A 149 12.32 2.89 0.92
CA VAL A 149 13.63 2.44 0.34
C VAL A 149 13.85 2.65 -1.17
N GLY A 150 12.86 3.05 -1.97
CA GLY A 150 13.13 3.61 -3.31
C GLY A 150 12.54 5.01 -3.35
N LEU A 151 13.30 6.11 -3.28
CA LEU A 151 14.03 6.70 -4.40
C LEU A 151 15.10 7.71 -3.91
N ALA A 152 16.09 7.26 -3.14
CA ALA A 152 17.28 8.07 -2.86
C ALA A 152 18.53 7.21 -2.78
N GLY A 153 18.96 6.71 -3.94
CA GLY A 153 20.30 6.21 -4.17
C GLY A 153 20.61 4.84 -3.56
N ILE A 154 21.43 4.09 -4.29
CA ILE A 154 22.05 2.86 -3.83
C ILE A 154 22.82 3.13 -2.52
N GLY A 155 22.26 2.72 -1.39
CA GLY A 155 22.96 2.58 -0.12
C GLY A 155 23.54 1.18 0.01
N ILE A 156 24.69 0.90 -0.62
CA ILE A 156 25.48 -0.29 -0.27
C ILE A 156 25.80 -0.21 1.23
N VAL A 157 25.50 -1.29 1.94
CA VAL A 157 25.85 -1.55 3.34
C VAL A 157 27.33 -1.24 3.62
N GLY A 158 27.59 -0.31 4.55
CA GLY A 158 28.70 -0.31 5.51
C GLY A 158 30.16 -0.42 5.04
N ALA A 159 30.94 0.62 5.41
CA ALA A 159 32.39 0.66 5.74
C ALA A 159 33.39 1.32 4.75
N ALA A 160 34.05 2.36 5.28
CA ALA A 160 35.47 2.75 5.14
C ALA A 160 36.03 3.40 3.84
N LEU A 161 36.43 4.68 4.02
CA LEU A 161 37.72 5.31 3.65
C LEU A 161 38.18 5.47 2.17
N SER A 162 38.34 6.76 1.81
CA SER A 162 39.53 7.39 1.17
C SER A 162 39.74 7.42 -0.37
N ASN A 163 39.74 8.65 -0.89
CA ASN A 163 40.58 9.30 -1.94
C ASN A 163 41.06 8.51 -3.18
N ASN A 164 40.84 9.03 -4.39
CA ASN A 164 41.74 9.99 -5.09
C ASN A 164 41.56 9.97 -6.64
N GLY A 165 41.40 11.15 -7.25
CA GLY A 165 42.06 11.49 -8.53
C GLY A 165 41.27 11.46 -9.86
N GLY A 166 40.97 12.65 -10.40
CA GLY A 166 41.44 12.99 -11.76
C GLY A 166 40.45 13.16 -12.93
N SER A 167 40.01 14.41 -13.13
CA SER A 167 39.98 15.15 -14.42
C SER A 167 38.97 14.82 -15.55
N GLY A 168 37.98 15.70 -15.69
CA GLY A 168 37.87 16.58 -16.88
C GLY A 168 36.74 16.31 -17.89
N GLY A 169 35.83 17.28 -18.05
CA GLY A 169 34.97 17.40 -19.24
C GLY A 169 33.69 18.21 -18.98
N SER A 170 33.59 19.39 -19.60
CA SER A 170 32.51 20.37 -19.42
C SER A 170 31.10 19.85 -19.71
N SER A 171 30.16 20.20 -18.84
CA SER A 171 28.72 20.27 -19.17
C SER A 171 28.06 21.44 -18.42
N VAL A 172 27.12 22.05 -19.12
CA VAL A 172 26.17 23.07 -18.66
C VAL A 172 25.60 22.70 -17.28
N PRO A 173 25.39 23.64 -16.32
CA PRO A 173 24.88 23.26 -15.02
C PRO A 173 23.47 22.66 -15.14
N PRO A 174 23.22 21.47 -14.58
CA PRO A 174 21.87 20.97 -14.41
C PRO A 174 21.16 21.87 -13.40
N VAL A 175 19.90 22.21 -13.64
CA VAL A 175 19.06 22.81 -12.60
C VAL A 175 18.62 21.65 -11.72
N THR A 176 19.47 21.28 -10.76
CA THR A 176 19.12 20.33 -9.70
C THR A 176 18.01 20.96 -8.86
N GLU A 177 16.92 20.23 -8.62
CA GLU A 177 15.98 20.59 -7.54
C GLU A 177 16.80 20.80 -6.25
N PRO A 178 16.63 21.91 -5.52
CA PRO A 178 17.44 22.15 -4.32
C PRO A 178 17.25 21.01 -3.32
N ASP A 179 18.34 20.53 -2.71
CA ASP A 179 18.33 19.42 -1.73
C ASP A 179 17.22 19.58 -0.66
N ASP A 180 16.96 20.82 -0.24
CA ASP A 180 15.94 21.16 0.77
C ASP A 180 14.50 20.83 0.33
N VAL A 181 14.20 20.95 -0.97
CA VAL A 181 12.88 20.65 -1.54
C VAL A 181 12.64 19.15 -1.58
N MET A 182 13.66 18.37 -1.93
CA MET A 182 13.62 16.91 -1.88
C MET A 182 13.43 16.42 -0.44
N ILE A 183 14.17 16.98 0.52
CA ILE A 183 14.01 16.67 1.95
C ILE A 183 12.58 16.97 2.43
N ALA A 184 12.01 18.12 2.04
CA ALA A 184 10.64 18.46 2.39
C ALA A 184 9.62 17.47 1.78
N ARG A 185 9.77 17.08 0.51
CA ARG A 185 8.91 16.08 -0.15
C ARG A 185 8.94 14.74 0.61
N ASP A 186 10.12 14.25 0.94
CA ASP A 186 10.31 12.97 1.64
C ASP A 186 9.68 13.00 3.04
N LEU A 187 9.87 14.10 3.78
CA LEU A 187 9.30 14.24 5.13
C LEU A 187 7.77 14.37 5.10
N ILE A 188 7.20 15.00 4.07
CA ILE A 188 5.74 15.07 3.88
C ILE A 188 5.18 13.67 3.59
N ALA A 189 5.82 12.92 2.69
CA ALA A 189 5.48 11.52 2.48
C ALA A 189 5.56 10.75 3.80
N LYS A 190 6.52 11.10 4.67
CA LYS A 190 6.61 10.55 6.03
C LYS A 190 5.46 10.82 6.96
N ALA A 191 4.96 12.04 6.93
CA ALA A 191 3.80 12.41 7.71
C ALA A 191 2.52 11.71 7.20
N GLU A 192 2.30 11.73 5.88
CA GLU A 192 1.10 11.16 5.24
C GLU A 192 0.97 9.65 5.49
N ALA A 193 2.08 8.92 5.47
CA ALA A 193 2.01 7.48 5.60
C ALA A 193 2.11 6.99 7.06
N ALA A 194 2.57 7.83 7.99
CA ALA A 194 2.30 7.63 9.42
C ALA A 194 0.79 7.78 9.71
N GLU A 195 0.12 8.75 9.10
CA GLU A 195 -1.33 8.92 9.21
C GLU A 195 -2.08 7.72 8.64
N ALA A 196 -1.73 7.28 7.43
CA ALA A 196 -2.34 6.09 6.83
C ALA A 196 -2.17 4.83 7.71
N LYS A 197 -1.04 4.69 8.42
CA LYS A 197 -0.84 3.60 9.40
C LYS A 197 -1.80 3.74 10.59
N ALA A 198 -1.98 4.94 11.12
CA ALA A 198 -2.90 5.19 12.23
C ALA A 198 -4.36 4.91 11.81
N GLU A 199 -4.76 5.31 10.60
CA GLU A 199 -6.08 4.99 10.02
C GLU A 199 -6.28 3.49 9.83
N GLY A 200 -5.26 2.79 9.32
CA GLY A 200 -5.30 1.34 9.13
C GLY A 200 -5.46 0.58 10.45
N LEU A 201 -4.73 0.98 11.50
CA LEU A 201 -4.86 0.39 12.83
C LEU A 201 -6.23 0.66 13.45
N LEU A 202 -6.77 1.87 13.29
CA LEU A 202 -8.11 2.19 13.75
C LEU A 202 -9.17 1.36 13.01
N ALA A 203 -9.02 1.18 11.70
CA ALA A 203 -9.95 0.36 10.92
C ALA A 203 -9.92 -1.11 11.37
N ALA A 204 -8.73 -1.68 11.56
CA ALA A 204 -8.54 -3.05 12.03
C ALA A 204 -9.14 -3.27 13.43
N ALA A 205 -8.86 -2.36 14.38
CA ALA A 205 -9.42 -2.44 15.72
C ALA A 205 -10.96 -2.36 15.75
N ASN A 206 -11.58 -1.73 14.76
CA ASN A 206 -13.05 -1.65 14.68
C ASN A 206 -13.69 -2.84 13.94
N GLU A 207 -12.91 -3.80 13.43
CA GLU A 207 -13.41 -4.84 12.52
C GLU A 207 -14.29 -5.88 13.24
N ASP A 208 -13.96 -6.25 14.48
CA ASP A 208 -14.72 -7.21 15.28
C ASP A 208 -15.69 -6.57 16.28
N GLY A 209 -15.64 -5.24 16.40
CA GLY A 209 -16.47 -4.44 17.32
C GLY A 209 -15.99 -4.47 18.78
N LEU A 210 -14.82 -5.02 19.06
CA LEU A 210 -14.15 -5.06 20.35
C LEU A 210 -12.83 -4.29 20.27
N ILE A 211 -12.48 -3.56 21.33
CA ILE A 211 -11.22 -2.82 21.40
C ILE A 211 -10.41 -3.35 22.57
N THR A 212 -9.29 -3.99 22.25
CA THR A 212 -8.34 -4.52 23.24
C THR A 212 -7.35 -3.44 23.73
N PRO A 213 -6.73 -3.60 24.91
CA PRO A 213 -5.65 -2.72 25.37
C PRO A 213 -4.46 -2.66 24.41
N GLU A 214 -4.15 -3.77 23.74
CA GLU A 214 -3.08 -3.87 22.77
C GLU A 214 -3.36 -3.01 21.52
N GLU A 215 -4.59 -3.04 21.01
CA GLU A 215 -5.01 -2.22 19.87
C GLU A 215 -5.05 -0.73 20.20
N GLU A 216 -5.60 -0.36 21.36
CA GLU A 216 -5.57 1.03 21.85
C GLU A 216 -4.12 1.54 21.92
N ALA A 217 -3.22 0.74 22.52
CA ALA A 217 -1.82 1.11 22.64
C ALA A 217 -1.11 1.25 21.28
N ALA A 218 -1.44 0.39 20.31
CA ALA A 218 -0.91 0.47 18.95
C ALA A 218 -1.37 1.77 18.24
N ILE A 219 -2.64 2.15 18.37
CA ILE A 219 -3.17 3.40 17.80
C ILE A 219 -2.52 4.61 18.47
N VAL A 220 -2.34 4.60 19.79
CA VAL A 220 -1.62 5.66 20.53
C VAL A 220 -0.18 5.80 20.04
N ALA A 221 0.53 4.68 19.84
CA ALA A 221 1.89 4.69 19.31
C ALA A 221 1.95 5.24 17.88
N ALA A 222 1.00 4.87 17.01
CA ALA A 222 0.91 5.38 15.65
C ALA A 222 0.63 6.89 15.61
N ASN A 223 -0.26 7.40 16.46
CA ASN A 223 -0.49 8.85 16.57
C ASN A 223 0.76 9.61 17.03
N ALA A 224 1.58 9.02 17.91
CA ALA A 224 2.87 9.62 18.26
C ALA A 224 3.81 9.73 17.04
N GLU A 225 3.85 8.70 16.18
CA GLU A 225 4.61 8.74 14.92
C GLU A 225 4.06 9.82 13.97
N VAL A 226 2.74 9.99 13.86
CA VAL A 226 2.10 11.05 13.07
C VAL A 226 2.57 12.42 13.54
N VAL A 227 2.56 12.67 14.85
CA VAL A 227 2.98 13.96 15.43
C VAL A 227 4.45 14.25 15.13
N GLU A 228 5.34 13.27 15.33
CA GLU A 228 6.77 13.43 15.06
C GLU A 228 7.04 13.68 13.57
N ALA A 229 6.43 12.89 12.69
CA ALA A 229 6.61 13.01 11.25
C ALA A 229 6.02 14.33 10.71
N LYS A 230 4.83 14.73 11.16
CA LYS A 230 4.22 16.02 10.82
C LYS A 230 5.08 17.19 11.29
N GLN A 231 5.68 17.12 12.47
CA GLN A 231 6.59 18.14 12.97
C GLN A 231 7.87 18.25 12.14
N ALA A 232 8.46 17.12 11.74
CA ALA A 232 9.64 17.09 10.89
C ALA A 232 9.33 17.68 9.50
N ALA A 233 8.21 17.28 8.89
CA ALA A 233 7.73 17.83 7.63
C ALA A 233 7.47 19.35 7.73
N GLN A 234 6.80 19.80 8.80
CA GLN A 234 6.54 21.21 9.05
C GLN A 234 7.83 22.03 9.15
N THR A 235 8.87 21.49 9.79
CA THR A 235 10.17 22.15 9.90
C THR A 235 10.80 22.32 8.52
N ALA A 236 10.88 21.25 7.74
CA ALA A 236 11.47 21.30 6.40
C ALA A 236 10.70 22.23 5.45
N VAL A 237 9.36 22.19 5.47
CA VAL A 237 8.54 23.11 4.66
C VAL A 237 8.75 24.57 5.09
N THR A 238 8.92 24.83 6.38
CA THR A 238 9.15 26.19 6.90
C THR A 238 10.49 26.75 6.43
N ASP A 239 11.51 25.91 6.25
CA ASP A 239 12.84 26.31 5.80
C ASP A 239 12.91 26.60 4.30
N LEU A 240 11.91 26.15 3.52
CA LEU A 240 11.86 26.44 2.08
C LEU A 240 11.70 27.94 1.77
N PRO A 241 12.26 28.42 0.63
CA PRO A 241 11.99 29.75 0.11
C PRO A 241 10.48 29.99 -0.11
N ALA A 242 10.04 31.24 0.06
CA ALA A 242 8.64 31.60 -0.18
C ALA A 242 8.25 31.39 -1.66
N GLY A 243 7.09 30.78 -1.90
CA GLY A 243 6.54 30.54 -3.23
C GLY A 243 5.49 29.42 -3.25
N ASN A 244 4.84 29.24 -4.40
CA ASN A 244 3.72 28.30 -4.57
C ASN A 244 4.05 26.85 -4.17
N GLN A 245 5.30 26.41 -4.33
CA GLN A 245 5.72 25.06 -3.95
C GLN A 245 5.67 24.86 -2.43
N LYS A 246 6.16 25.85 -1.67
CA LYS A 246 6.04 25.88 -0.21
C LYS A 246 4.58 25.91 0.22
N ASP A 247 3.75 26.69 -0.46
CA ASP A 247 2.31 26.78 -0.16
C ASP A 247 1.61 25.43 -0.39
N GLY A 248 1.94 24.72 -1.47
CA GLY A 248 1.41 23.38 -1.77
C GLY A 248 1.87 22.33 -0.76
N PHE A 249 3.15 22.34 -0.38
CA PHE A 249 3.68 21.46 0.66
C PHE A 249 3.08 21.76 2.04
N GLN A 250 2.90 23.03 2.38
CA GLN A 250 2.25 23.43 3.62
C GLN A 250 0.80 22.97 3.68
N ALA A 251 0.07 23.02 2.55
CA ALA A 251 -1.29 22.48 2.47
C ALA A 251 -1.30 20.97 2.78
N ARG A 252 -0.40 20.19 2.17
CA ARG A 252 -0.28 18.74 2.45
C ARG A 252 0.02 18.45 3.92
N VAL A 253 0.99 19.15 4.53
CA VAL A 253 1.30 19.00 5.97
C VAL A 253 0.08 19.32 6.84
N ASN A 254 -0.74 20.31 6.47
CA ASN A 254 -1.93 20.67 7.23
C ASN A 254 -3.03 19.60 7.19
N GLU A 255 -3.11 18.82 6.11
CA GLU A 255 -4.07 17.73 5.95
C GLU A 255 -3.70 16.48 6.76
N VAL A 256 -2.43 16.32 7.17
CA VAL A 256 -2.01 15.17 7.99
C VAL A 256 -2.58 15.28 9.41
N ASN A 257 -3.37 14.31 9.85
CA ASN A 257 -4.01 14.33 11.17
C ASN A 257 -3.83 13.02 11.94
N GLU A 258 -3.86 13.13 13.27
CA GLU A 258 -4.00 11.97 14.15
C GLU A 258 -5.42 11.39 14.05
N VAL A 259 -5.56 10.11 14.37
CA VAL A 259 -6.87 9.45 14.45
C VAL A 259 -7.42 9.47 15.86
N ALA A 260 -8.74 9.32 16.01
CA ALA A 260 -9.36 9.20 17.33
C ALA A 260 -8.97 7.87 17.99
N VAL A 261 -8.46 7.94 19.22
CA VAL A 261 -8.17 6.74 20.03
C VAL A 261 -9.48 6.22 20.63
N PRO A 262 -9.94 5.01 20.28
CA PRO A 262 -11.15 4.43 20.86
C PRO A 262 -10.90 4.00 22.31
N ALA A 263 -11.96 3.97 23.12
CA ALA A 263 -11.85 3.44 24.47
C ALA A 263 -11.82 1.90 24.43
N VAL A 264 -11.02 1.28 25.29
CA VAL A 264 -10.99 -0.18 25.49
C VAL A 264 -12.37 -0.70 25.88
N THR A 265 -12.86 -1.68 25.13
CA THR A 265 -14.15 -2.37 25.37
C THR A 265 -13.98 -3.86 25.66
N ASP A 266 -12.80 -4.44 25.37
CA ASP A 266 -12.42 -5.81 25.68
C ASP A 266 -11.09 -5.84 26.45
N ALA A 267 -11.16 -5.63 27.77
CA ALA A 267 -9.97 -5.42 28.59
C ALA A 267 -9.18 -6.71 28.91
N ASP A 268 -9.78 -7.88 28.77
CA ASP A 268 -9.17 -9.18 29.05
C ASP A 268 -8.92 -10.03 27.80
N ASN A 269 -9.27 -9.52 26.61
CA ASN A 269 -9.08 -10.20 25.33
C ASN A 269 -9.79 -11.57 25.32
N ASP A 270 -10.93 -11.67 26.02
CA ASP A 270 -11.79 -12.86 26.12
C ASP A 270 -13.20 -12.51 25.61
N ALA A 271 -13.29 -12.32 24.29
CA ALA A 271 -14.57 -12.20 23.62
C ALA A 271 -15.48 -13.40 23.97
N PRO A 272 -16.74 -13.17 24.39
CA PRO A 272 -17.67 -14.27 24.67
C PRO A 272 -17.80 -15.20 23.46
N ASN A 273 -17.53 -16.49 23.66
CA ASN A 273 -17.74 -17.48 22.60
C ASN A 273 -19.17 -17.41 22.05
N ALA A 274 -19.30 -17.23 20.74
CA ALA A 274 -20.60 -17.23 20.07
C ALA A 274 -21.37 -18.54 20.39
N PRO A 275 -22.65 -18.46 20.77
CA PRO A 275 -23.41 -19.65 21.07
C PRO A 275 -23.63 -20.48 19.80
N THR A 276 -23.33 -21.77 19.85
CA THR A 276 -23.65 -22.72 18.77
C THR A 276 -24.94 -23.44 19.11
N VAL A 277 -25.75 -23.81 18.10
CA VAL A 277 -27.01 -24.51 18.32
C VAL A 277 -27.07 -25.79 17.49
N VAL A 278 -27.52 -26.87 18.12
CA VAL A 278 -27.79 -28.17 17.52
C VAL A 278 -29.18 -28.60 17.94
N ILE A 279 -30.01 -28.95 16.97
CA ILE A 279 -31.33 -29.53 17.19
C ILE A 279 -31.22 -31.03 16.96
N ASN A 280 -31.73 -31.85 17.89
CA ASN A 280 -31.73 -33.30 17.73
C ASN A 280 -32.63 -33.76 16.56
N ALA A 281 -32.43 -34.99 16.09
CA ALA A 281 -33.05 -35.50 14.86
C ALA A 281 -34.60 -35.50 14.88
N ASP A 282 -35.21 -35.58 16.05
CA ASP A 282 -36.65 -35.54 16.28
C ASP A 282 -37.19 -34.14 16.64
N GLY A 283 -36.33 -33.12 16.73
CA GLY A 283 -36.73 -31.73 16.96
C GLY A 283 -37.23 -31.42 18.37
N THR A 284 -36.92 -32.28 19.35
CA THR A 284 -37.41 -32.20 20.73
C THR A 284 -36.40 -31.63 21.72
N ALA A 285 -35.13 -31.49 21.33
CA ALA A 285 -34.05 -30.97 22.18
C ALA A 285 -33.13 -30.05 21.40
N ILE A 286 -32.68 -29.01 22.10
CA ILE A 286 -31.64 -28.06 21.68
C ILE A 286 -30.43 -28.33 22.57
N SER A 287 -29.24 -28.33 21.96
CA SER A 287 -27.96 -28.38 22.68
C SER A 287 -26.95 -27.47 22.01
N GLY A 288 -25.92 -27.05 22.72
CA GLY A 288 -24.92 -26.17 22.14
C GLY A 288 -23.68 -25.94 22.99
N LYS A 289 -22.85 -25.03 22.49
CA LYS A 289 -21.71 -24.44 23.20
C LYS A 289 -21.91 -22.94 23.38
N ALA A 290 -21.59 -22.39 24.54
CA ALA A 290 -21.50 -20.96 24.83
C ALA A 290 -20.39 -20.69 25.86
N GLN A 291 -20.09 -19.43 26.18
CA GLN A 291 -19.13 -19.10 27.24
C GLN A 291 -19.56 -19.74 28.57
N PRO A 292 -18.67 -20.43 29.30
CA PRO A 292 -19.02 -21.08 30.58
C PRO A 292 -19.68 -20.11 31.57
N GLY A 293 -20.82 -20.50 32.12
CA GLY A 293 -21.59 -19.67 33.06
C GLY A 293 -22.40 -18.54 32.43
N SER A 294 -22.36 -18.37 31.10
CA SER A 294 -23.21 -17.39 30.40
C SER A 294 -24.66 -17.89 30.28
N GLU A 295 -25.60 -16.95 30.20
CA GLU A 295 -27.01 -17.24 29.94
C GLU A 295 -27.27 -17.24 28.43
N VAL A 296 -27.79 -18.36 27.91
CA VAL A 296 -28.21 -18.52 26.53
C VAL A 296 -29.72 -18.30 26.47
N ALA A 297 -30.13 -17.30 25.70
CA ALA A 297 -31.52 -16.98 25.43
C ALA A 297 -31.95 -17.60 24.08
N ILE A 298 -33.02 -18.40 24.11
CA ILE A 298 -33.55 -19.14 22.95
C ILE A 298 -34.92 -18.55 22.62
N ASP A 299 -34.99 -17.84 21.49
CA ASP A 299 -36.23 -17.37 20.87
C ASP A 299 -36.59 -18.30 19.70
N THR A 300 -37.61 -19.12 19.88
CA THR A 300 -38.03 -20.11 18.88
C THR A 300 -39.06 -19.55 17.90
N ASN A 301 -39.65 -18.38 18.22
CA ASN A 301 -40.76 -17.81 17.46
C ASN A 301 -40.35 -16.53 16.68
N GLY A 302 -39.19 -15.96 16.99
CA GLY A 302 -38.58 -14.80 16.32
C GLY A 302 -39.22 -13.46 16.70
N ASP A 303 -39.93 -13.37 17.82
CA ASP A 303 -40.58 -12.14 18.29
C ASP A 303 -39.63 -11.21 19.06
N GLY A 304 -38.39 -11.63 19.32
CA GLY A 304 -37.38 -10.89 20.07
C GLY A 304 -37.45 -11.08 21.58
N THR A 305 -38.38 -11.90 22.08
CA THR A 305 -38.50 -12.30 23.48
C THR A 305 -38.06 -13.77 23.62
N PRO A 306 -37.14 -14.10 24.54
CA PRO A 306 -36.73 -15.49 24.74
C PRO A 306 -37.89 -16.36 25.23
N ASP A 307 -38.13 -17.50 24.58
CA ASP A 307 -39.06 -18.54 25.04
C ASP A 307 -38.42 -19.41 26.14
N TYR A 308 -37.11 -19.62 26.04
CA TYR A 308 -36.31 -20.39 27.00
C TYR A 308 -34.99 -19.67 27.33
N THR A 309 -34.51 -19.85 28.56
CA THR A 309 -33.17 -19.45 28.96
C THR A 309 -32.46 -20.62 29.64
N VAL A 310 -31.16 -20.77 29.39
CA VAL A 310 -30.33 -21.83 29.99
C VAL A 310 -28.95 -21.28 30.28
N THR A 311 -28.35 -21.67 31.41
CA THR A 311 -26.97 -21.30 31.73
C THR A 311 -26.02 -22.37 31.22
N ALA A 312 -25.00 -21.97 30.47
CA ALA A 312 -23.95 -22.88 30.03
C ALA A 312 -23.13 -23.41 31.21
N ASP A 313 -22.83 -24.71 31.22
CA ASP A 313 -22.04 -25.35 32.27
C ASP A 313 -20.57 -24.89 32.27
N ALA A 314 -19.76 -25.39 33.21
CA ALA A 314 -18.34 -25.06 33.32
C ALA A 314 -17.49 -25.47 32.10
N SER A 315 -18.02 -26.35 31.24
CA SER A 315 -17.43 -26.77 29.97
C SER A 315 -18.07 -26.07 28.76
N GLY A 316 -18.93 -25.09 29.01
CA GLY A 316 -19.66 -24.32 28.01
C GLY A 316 -20.82 -25.06 27.35
N ASN A 317 -21.27 -26.23 27.85
CA ASN A 317 -22.41 -26.93 27.24
C ASN A 317 -23.75 -26.41 27.78
N TYR A 318 -24.76 -26.42 26.92
CA TYR A 318 -26.16 -26.21 27.30
C TYR A 318 -27.09 -27.12 26.49
#